data_AF-A0AAD9IG19-F1
#
_entry.id   AF-A0AAD9IG19-F1
#
_cell.length_a   1.000
_cell.length_b   1.000
_cell.length_c   1.000
_cell.angle_alpha   90.00
_cell.angle_beta   90.00
_cell.angle_gamma   90.00
#
_symmetry.space_group_name_H-M   'P 1'
#
loop_
_entity.id
_entity.type
_entity.pdbx_description
1 polymer ?
#
loop_
_entity_poly.entity_id
_entity_poly.type
_entity_poly.pdbx_seq_one_letter_code
_entity_poly.pdbx_strand_id
1 'polypeptide(L)'
;MGACNIVHHVTAFIQFALAVAIAVVVGIKLFTVTVPQGDNVEVETSCLLGTDYNSESLCIYVFVVAGISVIVSLLISLVQCVTCHLCGIGGVLDVIFAAAGTAWWIIASAIVTKHANQANGVLPEENWRNTVVGMMWAEVGVFGIMFLSGLIRPVL
;
A
#
# COMPACT_ATOMS: atom_id res chain seq x y z
N MET A 1 21.61 -19.58 -8.55
CA MET A 1 20.64 -18.88 -9.43
C MET A 1 19.15 -19.15 -9.11
N GLY A 2 18.75 -20.26 -8.47
CA GLY A 2 17.32 -20.59 -8.27
C GLY A 2 16.57 -19.86 -7.13
N ALA A 3 17.14 -19.73 -5.93
CA ALA A 3 16.39 -19.22 -4.76
C ALA A 3 16.09 -17.71 -4.82
N CYS A 4 17.00 -16.92 -5.40
CA CYS A 4 16.90 -15.45 -5.42
C CYS A 4 15.80 -14.95 -6.39
N ASN A 5 15.56 -15.65 -7.51
CA ASN A 5 14.42 -15.34 -8.38
C ASN A 5 13.08 -15.67 -7.72
N ILE A 6 13.01 -16.78 -6.98
CA ILE A 6 11.77 -17.19 -6.30
C ILE A 6 11.35 -16.14 -5.27
N VAL A 7 12.29 -15.65 -4.45
CA VAL A 7 11.99 -14.60 -3.45
C VAL A 7 11.44 -13.36 -4.13
N HIS A 8 12.06 -12.90 -5.23
CA HIS A 8 11.62 -11.69 -5.95
C HIS A 8 10.23 -11.86 -6.58
N HIS A 9 9.92 -13.02 -7.17
CA HIS A 9 8.60 -13.27 -7.74
C HIS A 9 7.51 -13.39 -6.66
N VAL A 10 7.84 -14.05 -5.55
CA VAL A 10 6.90 -14.21 -4.42
C VAL A 10 6.62 -12.87 -3.76
N THR A 11 7.63 -12.04 -3.51
CA THR A 11 7.42 -10.70 -2.93
C THR A 11 6.64 -9.80 -3.87
N ALA A 12 6.89 -9.84 -5.19
CA ALA A 12 6.15 -9.05 -6.16
C ALA A 12 4.67 -9.44 -6.22
N PHE A 13 4.39 -10.73 -6.14
CA PHE A 13 3.01 -11.22 -6.06
C PHE A 13 2.32 -10.78 -4.77
N ILE A 14 2.99 -10.89 -3.62
CA ILE A 14 2.46 -10.46 -2.32
C ILE A 14 2.17 -8.95 -2.31
N GLN A 15 3.09 -8.14 -2.86
CA GLN A 15 2.92 -6.70 -2.97
C GLN A 15 1.67 -6.35 -3.79
N PHE A 16 1.51 -6.94 -4.98
CA PHE A 16 0.31 -6.72 -5.78
C PHE A 16 -0.97 -7.15 -5.05
N ALA A 17 -0.95 -8.31 -4.41
CA ALA A 17 -2.09 -8.81 -3.64
C ALA A 17 -2.45 -7.89 -2.46
N LEU A 18 -1.46 -7.36 -1.74
CA LEU A 18 -1.66 -6.41 -0.65
C LEU A 18 -2.22 -5.08 -1.15
N ALA A 19 -1.67 -4.49 -2.22
CA ALA A 19 -2.19 -3.26 -2.80
C ALA A 19 -3.68 -3.38 -3.20
N VAL A 20 -4.04 -4.50 -3.83
CA VAL A 20 -5.44 -4.80 -4.20
C VAL A 20 -6.29 -5.00 -2.95
N ALA A 21 -5.81 -5.76 -1.96
CA ALA A 21 -6.54 -6.00 -0.72
C ALA A 21 -6.80 -4.69 0.05
N ILE A 22 -5.81 -3.79 0.13
CA ILE A 22 -5.96 -2.47 0.76
C ILE A 22 -7.04 -1.67 0.02
N ALA A 23 -6.99 -1.60 -1.31
CA ALA A 23 -7.97 -0.86 -2.10
C ALA A 23 -9.40 -1.42 -1.92
N VAL A 24 -9.56 -2.76 -1.90
CA VAL A 24 -10.85 -3.43 -1.70
C VAL A 24 -11.38 -3.20 -0.28
N VAL A 25 -10.54 -3.34 0.75
CA VAL A 25 -10.96 -3.13 2.14
C VAL A 25 -11.35 -1.67 2.37
N VAL A 26 -10.59 -0.72 1.85
CA VAL A 26 -10.94 0.71 1.93
C VAL A 26 -12.25 0.97 1.20
N GLY A 27 -12.42 0.44 -0.01
CA GLY A 27 -13.63 0.64 -0.81
C GLY A 27 -14.91 0.01 -0.27
N ILE A 28 -14.82 -1.14 0.40
CA ILE A 28 -16.01 -1.88 0.87
C ILE A 28 -16.32 -1.59 2.34
N LYS A 29 -15.30 -1.43 3.19
CA LYS A 29 -15.48 -1.35 4.65
C LYS A 29 -15.36 0.06 5.21
N LEU A 30 -14.69 0.96 4.50
CA LEU A 30 -14.38 2.30 4.99
C LEU A 30 -14.99 3.41 4.14
N PHE A 31 -15.48 3.08 2.94
CA PHE A 31 -16.16 3.98 2.01
C PHE A 31 -17.68 3.77 2.14
N THR A 32 -18.44 4.87 2.26
CA THR A 32 -19.90 4.93 2.38
C THR A 32 -20.46 4.02 3.48
N VAL A 33 -20.42 4.53 4.71
CA VAL A 33 -20.93 3.82 5.88
C VAL A 33 -22.00 4.71 6.51
N THR A 34 -23.24 4.25 6.47
CA THR A 34 -24.37 4.97 7.03
C THR A 34 -24.31 4.87 8.54
N VAL A 35 -23.91 5.97 9.19
CA VAL A 35 -23.87 6.04 10.65
C VAL A 35 -25.18 6.66 11.12
N PRO A 36 -25.99 5.99 11.96
CA PRO A 36 -27.19 6.58 12.50
C PRO A 36 -26.80 7.67 13.51
N GLN A 37 -26.90 8.92 13.08
CA GLN A 37 -26.80 10.07 13.97
C GLN A 37 -28.22 10.36 14.49
N GLY A 38 -28.37 10.53 15.81
CA GLY A 38 -29.65 10.52 16.52
C GLY A 38 -30.83 11.24 15.84
N ASP A 39 -32.03 10.69 16.06
CA ASP A 39 -33.33 11.06 15.49
C ASP A 39 -33.35 11.31 13.97
N ASN A 40 -33.23 10.20 13.22
CA ASN A 40 -33.63 10.04 11.81
C ASN A 40 -32.91 10.87 10.74
N VAL A 41 -31.66 11.28 10.99
CA VAL A 41 -30.83 11.87 9.92
C VAL A 41 -29.65 10.94 9.62
N GLU A 42 -29.81 10.12 8.60
CA GLU A 42 -28.72 9.33 8.02
C GLU A 42 -27.75 10.28 7.33
N VAL A 43 -26.58 10.52 7.95
CA VAL A 43 -25.52 11.30 7.34
C VAL A 43 -24.55 10.34 6.67
N GLU A 44 -24.59 10.33 5.34
CA GLU A 44 -23.66 9.55 4.51
C GLU A 44 -22.25 10.15 4.68
N THR A 45 -21.42 9.53 5.51
CA THR A 45 -20.02 9.95 5.68
C THR A 45 -19.15 9.13 4.73
N SER A 46 -18.53 9.82 3.76
CA SER A 46 -17.83 9.19 2.64
C SER A 46 -16.54 8.45 3.03
N CYS A 47 -16.02 8.60 4.25
CA CYS A 47 -14.77 7.95 4.67
C CYS A 47 -14.62 7.87 6.20
N LEU A 48 -14.59 6.67 6.78
CA LEU A 48 -14.37 6.43 8.23
C LEU A 48 -12.89 6.43 8.65
N LEU A 49 -11.96 6.80 7.76
CA LEU A 49 -10.52 6.68 8.01
C LEU A 49 -9.94 7.86 8.84
N GLY A 50 -10.69 8.94 9.07
CA GLY A 50 -10.27 10.14 9.82
C GLY A 50 -11.44 11.02 10.28
N THR A 51 -11.19 11.94 11.24
CA THR A 51 -12.22 12.67 11.99
C THR A 51 -12.55 14.10 11.53
N ASP A 52 -11.87 14.70 10.53
CA ASP A 52 -12.02 16.14 10.23
C ASP A 52 -12.11 16.53 8.73
N TYR A 53 -12.78 17.68 8.49
CA TYR A 53 -13.51 18.28 7.32
C TYR A 53 -13.14 18.02 5.85
N ASN A 54 -12.14 17.20 5.53
CA ASN A 54 -11.74 16.81 4.17
C ASN A 54 -11.76 15.27 4.01
N SER A 55 -12.54 14.57 4.84
CA SER A 55 -12.48 13.12 5.08
C SER A 55 -12.59 12.26 3.82
N GLU A 56 -13.36 12.72 2.83
CA GLU A 56 -13.45 12.07 1.51
C GLU A 56 -12.08 12.00 0.81
N SER A 57 -11.23 13.01 1.00
CA SER A 57 -9.87 13.07 0.44
C SER A 57 -8.93 12.01 1.00
N LEU A 58 -9.15 11.46 2.21
CA LEU A 58 -8.22 10.49 2.81
C LEU A 58 -8.41 9.09 2.20
N CYS A 59 -9.66 8.67 2.00
CA CYS A 59 -9.95 7.43 1.28
C CYS A 59 -9.53 7.55 -0.18
N ILE A 60 -9.82 8.69 -0.82
CA ILE A 60 -9.33 8.99 -2.18
C ILE A 60 -7.79 8.94 -2.22
N TYR A 61 -7.11 9.51 -1.22
CA TYR A 61 -5.65 9.46 -1.12
C TYR A 61 -5.14 8.02 -1.07
N VAL A 62 -5.73 7.15 -0.24
CA VAL A 62 -5.32 5.73 -0.19
C VAL A 62 -5.60 5.02 -1.51
N PHE A 63 -6.73 5.31 -2.18
CA PHE A 63 -7.02 4.79 -3.52
C PHE A 63 -6.00 5.25 -4.57
N VAL A 64 -5.62 6.52 -4.55
CA VAL A 64 -4.62 7.09 -5.47
C VAL A 64 -3.25 6.47 -5.19
N VAL A 65 -2.85 6.33 -3.93
CA VAL A 65 -1.60 5.69 -3.53
C VAL A 65 -1.56 4.23 -3.99
N ALA A 66 -2.61 3.45 -3.73
CA ALA A 66 -2.70 2.06 -4.16
C ALA A 66 -2.73 1.94 -5.70
N GLY A 67 -3.50 2.78 -6.38
CA GLY A 67 -3.61 2.80 -7.83
C GLY A 67 -2.30 3.15 -8.53
N ILE A 68 -1.60 4.19 -8.07
CA ILE A 68 -0.26 4.55 -8.57
C ILE A 68 0.71 3.40 -8.34
N SER A 69 0.72 2.78 -7.15
CA SER A 69 1.59 1.65 -6.85
C SER A 69 1.35 0.45 -7.76
N VAL A 70 0.09 0.16 -8.14
CA VAL A 70 -0.24 -0.91 -9.10
C VAL A 70 0.25 -0.57 -10.51
N ILE A 71 0.00 0.66 -10.98
CA ILE A 71 0.42 1.10 -12.32
C ILE A 71 1.95 1.10 -12.43
N VAL A 72 2.64 1.65 -11.44
CA VAL A 72 4.11 1.68 -11.40
C VAL A 72 4.67 0.26 -11.37
N SER A 73 4.09 -0.64 -10.59
CA SER A 73 4.49 -2.06 -10.57
C SER A 73 4.32 -2.74 -11.94
N LEU A 74 3.25 -2.41 -12.67
CA LEU A 74 3.01 -2.92 -14.02
C LEU A 74 4.03 -2.37 -15.03
N LEU A 75 4.33 -1.06 -14.95
CA LEU A 75 5.34 -0.44 -15.79
C LEU A 75 6.73 -1.03 -15.54
N ILE A 76 7.10 -1.25 -14.27
CA ILE A 76 8.37 -1.90 -13.91
C ILE A 76 8.41 -3.32 -14.48
N SER A 77 7.32 -4.09 -14.36
CA SER A 77 7.24 -5.44 -14.92
C SER A 77 7.39 -5.47 -16.44
N LEU A 78 6.80 -4.50 -17.15
CA LEU A 78 6.95 -4.32 -18.59
C LEU A 78 8.39 -3.95 -18.96
N VAL A 79 8.98 -2.99 -18.24
CA VAL A 79 10.37 -2.59 -18.46
C VAL A 79 11.30 -3.77 -18.22
N GLN A 80 11.12 -4.55 -17.16
CA GLN A 80 11.90 -5.77 -16.91
C GLN A 80 11.75 -6.78 -18.05
N CYS A 81 10.54 -7.04 -18.56
CA CYS A 81 10.32 -7.94 -19.71
C CYS A 81 11.04 -7.46 -20.99
N VAL A 82 11.01 -6.15 -21.27
CA VAL A 82 11.64 -5.58 -22.47
C VAL A 82 13.16 -5.47 -22.30
N THR A 83 13.65 -5.30 -21.06
CA THR A 83 15.08 -5.15 -20.74
C THR A 83 15.79 -6.46 -20.41
N CYS A 84 15.10 -7.61 -20.48
CA CYS A 84 15.66 -8.96 -20.25
C CYS A 84 16.91 -9.34 -21.10
N HIS A 85 17.39 -8.46 -22.00
CA HIS A 85 18.62 -8.64 -22.77
C HIS A 85 19.73 -7.59 -22.50
N LEU A 86 19.54 -6.62 -21.60
CA LEU A 86 20.53 -5.57 -21.34
C LEU A 86 21.31 -5.80 -20.03
N CYS A 87 22.31 -6.67 -20.12
CA CYS A 87 23.60 -6.59 -19.39
C CYS A 87 23.58 -6.22 -17.88
N GLY A 88 22.81 -6.91 -17.03
CA GLY A 88 22.99 -6.82 -15.57
C GLY A 88 22.49 -5.53 -14.88
N ILE A 89 21.98 -4.56 -15.64
CA ILE A 89 21.37 -3.32 -15.11
C ILE A 89 20.07 -3.59 -14.35
N GLY A 90 19.39 -4.71 -14.65
CA GLY A 90 18.12 -5.08 -14.01
C GLY A 90 18.20 -5.12 -12.48
N GLY A 91 19.30 -5.66 -11.92
CA GLY A 91 19.46 -5.74 -10.47
C GLY A 91 19.59 -4.37 -9.78
N VAL A 92 20.21 -3.38 -10.43
CA VAL A 92 20.32 -2.02 -9.88
C VAL A 92 18.98 -1.30 -9.94
N LEU A 93 18.24 -1.45 -11.04
CA LEU A 93 16.88 -0.91 -11.17
C LEU A 93 15.95 -1.50 -10.10
N ASP A 94 16.00 -2.82 -9.87
CA ASP A 94 15.18 -3.49 -8.85
C ASP A 94 15.44 -2.91 -7.45
N VAL A 95 16.70 -2.65 -7.09
CA VAL A 95 17.07 -2.04 -5.80
C VAL A 95 16.55 -0.61 -5.70
N ILE A 96 16.70 0.20 -6.75
CA ILE A 96 16.22 1.60 -6.76
C ILE A 96 14.70 1.65 -6.62
N PHE A 97 13.98 0.81 -7.36
CA PHE A 97 12.52 0.75 -7.27
C PHE A 97 12.05 0.21 -5.92
N ALA A 98 12.72 -0.79 -5.36
CA ALA A 98 12.41 -1.29 -4.03
C ALA A 98 12.64 -0.21 -2.96
N ALA A 99 13.72 0.57 -3.06
CA ALA A 99 13.98 1.69 -2.15
C ALA A 99 12.92 2.79 -2.28
N ALA A 100 12.59 3.19 -3.51
CA ALA A 100 11.57 4.20 -3.76
C ALA A 100 10.18 3.76 -3.30
N GLY A 101 9.81 2.49 -3.56
CA GLY A 101 8.57 1.89 -3.07
C GLY A 101 8.51 1.83 -1.55
N THR A 102 9.61 1.43 -0.89
CA THR A 102 9.70 1.43 0.58
C THR A 102 9.48 2.85 1.13
N ALA A 103 10.16 3.85 0.59
CA ALA A 103 10.02 5.25 1.03
C ALA A 103 8.59 5.77 0.79
N TRP A 104 8.00 5.48 -0.36
CA TRP A 104 6.63 5.85 -0.72
C TRP A 104 5.61 5.29 0.27
N TRP A 105 5.70 3.98 0.56
CA TRP A 105 4.78 3.33 1.49
C TRP A 105 5.02 3.72 2.94
N ILE A 106 6.25 4.06 3.36
CA ILE A 106 6.51 4.60 4.70
C ILE A 106 5.76 5.92 4.89
N ILE A 107 5.87 6.84 3.92
CA ILE A 107 5.20 8.14 4.00
C ILE A 107 3.68 7.94 4.04
N ALA A 108 3.13 7.13 3.12
CA ALA A 108 1.70 6.84 3.08
C ALA A 108 1.21 6.20 4.39
N SER A 109 1.92 5.19 4.90
CA SER A 109 1.56 4.49 6.15
C SER A 109 1.61 5.42 7.35
N ALA A 110 2.61 6.31 7.43
CA ALA A 110 2.73 7.27 8.53
C ALA A 110 1.57 8.27 8.56
N ILE A 111 1.18 8.79 7.39
CA ILE A 111 0.03 9.70 7.26
C ILE A 111 -1.25 8.99 7.70
N VAL A 112 -1.53 7.80 7.15
CA VAL A 112 -2.75 7.04 7.49
C VAL A 112 -2.76 6.60 8.95
N THR A 113 -1.62 6.19 9.52
CA THR A 113 -1.51 5.82 10.94
C THR A 113 -1.86 6.99 11.86
N LYS A 114 -1.37 8.19 11.54
CA LYS A 114 -1.65 9.40 12.33
C LYS A 114 -3.16 9.69 12.35
N HIS A 115 -3.82 9.64 11.20
CA HIS A 115 -5.25 9.91 11.09
C HIS A 115 -6.12 8.79 11.66
N ALA A 116 -5.73 7.53 11.47
CA ALA A 116 -6.43 6.39 12.05
C ALA A 116 -6.40 6.42 13.59
N ASN A 117 -5.25 6.76 14.19
CA ASN A 117 -5.14 6.89 15.65
C ASN A 117 -5.97 8.04 16.22
N GLN A 118 -6.13 9.14 15.48
CA GLN A 118 -7.01 10.24 15.87
C GLN A 118 -8.50 9.86 15.78
N ALA A 119 -8.85 8.92 14.89
CA ALA A 119 -10.20 8.37 14.75
C ALA A 119 -10.52 7.25 15.75
N ASN A 120 -9.51 6.58 16.30
CA ASN A 120 -9.67 5.54 17.31
C ASN A 120 -10.29 6.12 18.59
N GLY A 121 -11.36 5.48 19.08
CA GLY A 121 -12.17 5.96 20.20
C GLY A 121 -13.24 7.01 19.86
N VAL A 122 -13.27 7.53 18.62
CA VAL A 122 -14.28 8.52 18.18
C VAL A 122 -15.24 7.93 17.14
N LEU A 123 -14.68 7.20 16.16
CA LEU A 123 -15.44 6.63 15.05
C LEU A 123 -15.63 5.10 15.20
N PRO A 124 -16.80 4.56 14.80
CA PRO A 124 -17.01 3.11 14.73
C PRO A 124 -16.03 2.45 13.73
N GLU A 125 -15.91 1.13 13.78
CA GLU A 125 -15.04 0.34 12.88
C GLU A 125 -13.51 0.49 13.09
N GLU A 126 -13.08 0.63 14.35
CA GLU A 126 -11.66 0.66 14.73
C GLU A 126 -10.85 -0.54 14.20
N ASN A 127 -11.46 -1.73 14.21
CA ASN A 127 -10.79 -2.95 13.75
C ASN A 127 -10.38 -2.87 12.27
N TRP A 128 -11.22 -2.33 11.40
CA TRP A 128 -10.88 -2.21 9.97
C TRP A 128 -9.84 -1.13 9.71
N ARG A 129 -9.89 0.01 10.43
CA ARG A 129 -8.83 1.03 10.33
C ARG A 129 -7.48 0.47 10.71
N ASN A 130 -7.40 -0.21 11.85
CA ASN A 130 -6.15 -0.81 12.34
C ASN A 130 -5.67 -1.92 11.39
N THR A 131 -6.57 -2.66 10.76
CA THR A 131 -6.24 -3.67 9.73
C THR A 131 -5.62 -3.01 8.50
N VAL A 132 -6.20 -1.92 7.99
CA VAL A 132 -5.64 -1.18 6.85
C VAL A 132 -4.26 -0.63 7.18
N VAL A 133 -4.09 0.00 8.35
CA VAL A 133 -2.78 0.46 8.82
C VAL A 133 -1.77 -0.70 8.86
N GLY A 134 -2.18 -1.85 9.40
CA GLY A 134 -1.34 -3.05 9.44
C GLY A 134 -0.93 -3.55 8.05
N MET A 135 -1.87 -3.57 7.09
CA MET A 135 -1.58 -3.96 5.70
C MET A 135 -0.64 -2.98 5.00
N MET A 136 -0.77 -1.67 5.23
CA MET A 136 0.14 -0.67 4.67
C MET A 136 1.57 -0.81 5.23
N TRP A 137 1.72 -1.08 6.53
CA TRP A 137 3.03 -1.39 7.11
C TRP A 137 3.59 -2.75 6.65
N ALA A 138 2.72 -3.72 6.36
CA ALA A 138 3.17 -4.97 5.74
C ALA A 138 3.73 -4.73 4.34
N GLU A 139 3.12 -3.85 3.53
CA GLU A 139 3.64 -3.38 2.23
C GLU A 139 5.04 -2.77 2.37
N VAL A 140 5.26 -1.90 3.36
CA VAL A 140 6.62 -1.40 3.69
C VAL A 140 7.60 -2.54 3.94
N GLY A 141 7.19 -3.54 4.72
CA GLY A 141 8.01 -4.71 5.01
C GLY A 141 8.36 -5.52 3.76
N VAL A 142 7.40 -5.74 2.86
CA VAL A 142 7.59 -6.47 1.61
C VAL A 142 8.59 -5.76 0.70
N PHE A 143 8.43 -4.44 0.51
CA PHE A 143 9.39 -3.63 -0.25
C PHE A 143 10.77 -3.57 0.42
N GLY A 144 10.82 -3.51 1.75
CA GLY A 144 12.07 -3.58 2.51
C GLY A 144 12.81 -4.90 2.31
N ILE A 145 12.10 -6.03 2.29
CA ILE A 145 12.69 -7.34 2.00
C ILE A 145 13.23 -7.40 0.56
N MET A 146 12.48 -6.86 -0.42
CA MET A 146 12.97 -6.75 -1.79
C MET A 146 14.27 -5.95 -1.86
N PHE A 147 14.29 -4.78 -1.22
CA PHE A 147 15.47 -3.90 -1.17
C PHE A 147 16.67 -4.62 -0.57
N LEU A 148 16.51 -5.24 0.61
CA LEU A 148 17.58 -5.99 1.27
C LEU A 148 18.07 -7.17 0.40
N SER A 149 17.14 -7.92 -0.20
CA SER A 149 17.50 -9.03 -1.08
C SER A 149 18.29 -8.57 -2.31
N GLY A 150 17.94 -7.42 -2.87
CA GLY A 150 18.64 -6.81 -4.00
C GLY A 150 20.04 -6.28 -3.64
N LEU A 151 20.22 -5.75 -2.42
CA LEU A 151 21.55 -5.33 -1.92
C LEU A 151 22.50 -6.49 -1.67
N ILE A 152 21.98 -7.66 -1.28
CA ILE A 152 22.78 -8.84 -0.98
C ILE A 152 23.18 -9.58 -2.28
N ARG A 153 22.35 -9.49 -3.33
CA ARG A 153 22.56 -10.15 -4.63
C ARG A 153 23.90 -9.86 -5.34
N PRO A 154 24.47 -8.64 -5.34
CA PRO A 154 25.78 -8.38 -5.96
C PRO A 154 26.98 -8.86 -5.13
N VAL A 155 26.78 -9.33 -3.89
CA VAL A 155 27.86 -9.76 -2.97
C VAL A 155 28.06 -11.29 -2.99
N LEU A 156 27.12 -12.05 -3.56
CA LEU A 156 27.13 -13.52 -3.69
C LEU A 156 27.30 -13.97 -5.15
#